data_AF-A0A6G0XF33-F1
#
_entry.id   AF-A0A6G0XF33-F1
#
_cell.length_a   1.000
_cell.length_b   1.000
_cell.length_c   1.000
_cell.angle_alpha   90.00
_cell.angle_beta   90.00
_cell.angle_gamma   90.00
#
_symmetry.space_group_name_H-M   'P 1'
#
loop_
_entity.id
_entity.type
_entity.pdbx_description
1 polymer ?
#
loop_
_entity_poly.entity_id
_entity_poly.type
_entity_poly.pdbx_seq_one_letter_code
_entity_poly.pdbx_strand_id
1 'polypeptide(L)'
;MWSDLERYACKSLLNELINEDNCKIDIFLTDRHKGIRCDMRINHSNIEHEFDIWHISKSLMKRLKTLDKKYPDAFLWKTSISNHLWWSAQTCHGDEDLLVKKFTSVLKHISNIHEWYEDGELVKCEHAPLSNDEQRNKLWINENSESHVALKKIITAKDFIKDLAHAKHFILTGRLESYHNVRLKYMPKRIHLKYNGINKNAPKNIVPVTKPDLDELKAKRFSKFSSDK
;
A
#
# COMPACT_ATOMS: atom_id res chain seq x y z
N MET A 1 -1.95 1.24 26.71
CA MET A 1 -2.07 -0.16 27.19
C MET A 1 -1.98 -1.18 26.04
N TRP A 2 -2.90 -1.21 25.07
CA TRP A 2 -2.77 -2.12 23.89
C TRP A 2 -1.64 -1.72 22.93
N SER A 3 -1.43 -0.41 22.71
CA SER A 3 -0.33 0.13 21.89
C SER A 3 1.06 -0.25 22.40
N ASP A 4 1.19 -0.47 23.71
CA ASP A 4 2.47 -0.75 24.37
C ASP A 4 2.82 -2.24 24.21
N LEU A 5 1.81 -3.11 24.19
CA LEU A 5 1.94 -4.55 23.94
C LEU A 5 2.40 -4.84 22.50
N GLU A 6 1.83 -4.17 21.49
CA GLU A 6 2.25 -4.35 20.09
C GLU A 6 3.71 -3.93 19.89
N ARG A 7 4.10 -2.78 20.45
CA ARG A 7 5.48 -2.31 20.39
C ARG A 7 6.43 -3.27 21.10
N TYR A 8 6.06 -3.74 22.30
CA TYR A 8 6.86 -4.71 23.04
C TYR A 8 7.03 -6.01 22.26
N ALA A 9 5.94 -6.57 21.72
CA ALA A 9 5.99 -7.80 20.93
C ALA A 9 6.87 -7.66 19.68
N CYS A 10 6.74 -6.54 18.96
CA CYS A 10 7.59 -6.25 17.80
C CYS A 10 9.07 -6.18 18.18
N LYS A 11 9.39 -5.48 19.27
CA LYS A 11 10.77 -5.34 19.74
C LYS A 11 11.37 -6.67 20.19
N SER A 12 10.60 -7.47 20.93
CA SER A 12 11.04 -8.81 21.35
C SER A 12 11.29 -9.72 20.16
N LEU A 13 10.40 -9.72 19.16
CA LEU A 13 10.57 -10.51 17.93
C LEU A 13 11.83 -10.10 17.17
N LEU A 14 12.09 -8.80 16.99
CA LEU A 14 13.29 -8.32 16.29
C LEU A 14 14.56 -8.73 17.04
N ASN A 15 14.55 -8.65 18.37
CA ASN A 15 15.68 -9.05 19.19
C ASN A 15 15.96 -10.56 19.10
N GLU A 16 14.93 -11.40 19.13
CA GLU A 16 15.02 -12.86 18.97
C GLU A 16 15.62 -13.20 17.60
N LEU A 17 15.03 -12.68 16.52
CA LEU A 17 15.48 -12.94 15.16
C LEU A 17 16.93 -12.51 14.92
N ILE A 18 17.32 -11.33 15.41
CA ILE A 18 18.65 -10.78 15.15
C ILE A 18 19.71 -11.41 16.04
N ASN A 19 19.46 -11.55 17.33
CA ASN A 19 20.49 -11.95 18.30
C ASN A 19 20.52 -13.45 18.57
N GLU A 20 19.36 -14.12 18.58
CA GLU A 20 19.27 -15.55 18.90
C GLU A 20 19.38 -16.39 17.62
N ASP A 21 18.62 -16.03 16.58
CA ASP A 21 18.59 -16.78 15.31
C ASP A 21 19.66 -16.32 14.31
N ASN A 22 20.40 -15.25 14.62
CA ASN A 22 21.40 -14.63 13.74
C ASN A 22 20.84 -14.32 12.33
N CYS A 23 19.57 -13.93 12.26
CA CYS A 23 18.87 -13.64 11.02
C CYS A 23 19.16 -12.20 10.57
N LYS A 24 19.73 -12.06 9.36
CA LYS A 24 19.89 -10.76 8.73
C LYS A 24 18.56 -10.34 8.09
N ILE A 25 17.95 -9.29 8.62
CA ILE A 25 16.69 -8.73 8.12
C ILE A 25 17.01 -7.54 7.22
N ASP A 26 16.81 -7.70 5.92
CA ASP A 26 16.98 -6.58 4.97
C ASP A 26 15.72 -5.69 4.93
N ILE A 27 14.53 -6.30 4.90
CA ILE A 27 13.23 -5.59 4.87
C ILE A 27 12.32 -6.11 5.97
N PHE A 28 11.65 -5.21 6.67
CA PHE A 28 10.66 -5.54 7.69
C PHE A 28 9.35 -4.79 7.42
N LEU A 29 8.27 -5.54 7.22
CA LEU A 29 6.94 -4.98 6.99
C LEU A 29 6.14 -4.94 8.28
N THR A 30 5.55 -3.79 8.59
CA THR A 30 4.64 -3.66 9.74
C THR A 30 3.37 -2.92 9.39
N ASP A 31 2.42 -2.92 10.32
CA ASP A 31 1.36 -1.93 10.32
C ASP A 31 1.89 -0.51 10.57
N ARG A 32 1.07 0.49 10.28
CA ARG A 32 1.39 1.92 10.42
C ARG A 32 1.33 2.42 11.88
N HIS A 33 1.81 1.63 12.82
CA HIS A 33 1.84 1.98 14.24
C HIS A 33 2.96 3.00 14.51
N LYS A 34 2.60 4.20 14.98
CA LYS A 34 3.55 5.31 15.19
C LYS A 34 4.73 4.94 16.10
N GLY A 35 4.48 4.15 17.14
CA GLY A 35 5.51 3.72 18.07
C GLY A 35 6.53 2.76 17.44
N ILE A 36 6.06 1.82 16.60
CA ILE A 36 6.93 0.86 15.91
C ILE A 36 7.75 1.59 14.85
N ARG A 37 7.11 2.47 14.07
CA ARG A 37 7.80 3.33 13.10
C ARG A 37 8.92 4.16 13.73
N CYS A 38 8.67 4.73 14.91
CA CYS A 38 9.69 5.48 15.63
C CYS A 38 10.85 4.57 16.08
N ASP A 39 10.52 3.38 16.59
CA ASP A 39 11.50 2.40 17.07
C ASP A 39 12.38 1.89 15.92
N MET A 40 11.79 1.50 14.79
CA MET A 40 12.52 1.08 13.59
C MET A 40 13.50 2.15 13.13
N ARG A 41 13.04 3.41 13.04
CA ARG A 41 13.89 4.53 12.61
C ARG A 41 15.07 4.82 13.54
N ILE A 42 14.90 4.64 14.86
CA ILE A 42 15.92 5.02 15.86
C ILE A 42 16.86 3.84 16.16
N ASN A 43 16.30 2.64 16.36
CA ASN A 43 17.04 1.48 16.85
C ASN A 43 17.43 0.49 15.76
N HIS A 44 16.76 0.52 14.60
CA HIS A 44 16.93 -0.45 13.51
C HIS A 44 17.03 0.24 12.14
N SER A 45 17.77 1.36 12.07
CA SER A 45 17.90 2.19 10.86
C SER A 45 18.58 1.46 9.69
N ASN A 46 19.24 0.34 9.94
CA ASN A 46 19.82 -0.53 8.94
C ASN A 46 18.81 -1.49 8.28
N ILE A 47 17.58 -1.57 8.81
CA ILE A 47 16.50 -2.40 8.28
C ILE A 47 15.56 -1.49 7.48
N GLU A 48 15.28 -1.86 6.25
CA GLU A 48 14.31 -1.16 5.42
C GLU A 48 12.90 -1.40 5.97
N HIS A 49 12.20 -0.33 6.34
CA HIS A 49 10.88 -0.42 6.96
C HIS A 49 9.79 -0.18 5.93
N GLU A 50 8.92 -1.17 5.71
CA GLU A 50 7.86 -1.12 4.70
C GLU A 50 6.46 -1.25 5.31
N PHE A 51 5.46 -0.79 4.55
CA PHE A 51 4.04 -0.91 4.84
C PHE A 51 3.32 -1.67 3.73
N ASP A 52 2.20 -2.30 4.08
CA ASP A 52 1.33 -2.91 3.09
C ASP A 52 0.61 -1.83 2.26
N ILE A 53 0.90 -1.82 0.95
CA ILE A 53 0.30 -0.89 -0.02
C ILE A 53 -1.23 -0.98 -0.06
N TRP A 54 -1.80 -2.16 0.23
CA TRP A 54 -3.25 -2.33 0.33
C TRP A 54 -3.84 -1.48 1.45
N HIS A 55 -3.19 -1.42 2.62
CA HIS A 55 -3.63 -0.58 3.73
C HIS A 55 -3.52 0.92 3.41
N ILE A 56 -2.53 1.31 2.61
CA ILE A 56 -2.36 2.69 2.11
C ILE A 56 -3.49 3.03 1.13
N SER A 57 -3.72 2.19 0.13
CA SER A 57 -4.83 2.35 -0.84
C SER A 57 -6.18 2.41 -0.14
N LYS A 58 -6.46 1.53 0.83
CA LYS A 58 -7.68 1.57 1.65
C LYS A 58 -7.82 2.88 2.43
N SER A 59 -6.73 3.39 3.00
CA SER A 59 -6.71 4.67 3.71
C SER A 59 -7.01 5.84 2.78
N LEU A 60 -6.40 5.85 1.59
CA LEU A 60 -6.65 6.84 0.55
C LEU A 60 -8.11 6.84 0.11
N MET A 61 -8.70 5.67 -0.15
CA MET A 61 -10.11 5.54 -0.52
C MET A 61 -11.04 6.10 0.57
N LYS A 62 -10.71 5.91 1.85
CA LYS A 62 -11.46 6.51 2.96
C LYS A 62 -11.35 8.04 2.95
N ARG A 63 -10.19 8.60 2.63
CA ARG A 63 -10.01 10.06 2.49
C ARG A 63 -10.81 10.61 1.32
N LEU A 64 -10.73 9.96 0.16
CA LEU A 64 -11.47 10.36 -1.05
C LEU A 64 -12.98 10.31 -0.85
N LYS A 65 -13.50 9.38 -0.03
CA LYS A 65 -14.93 9.30 0.28
C LYS A 65 -15.49 10.57 0.93
N THR A 66 -14.65 11.43 1.51
CA THR A 66 -15.07 12.73 2.03
C THR A 66 -15.48 13.72 0.93
N LEU A 67 -14.98 13.53 -0.31
CA LEU A 67 -15.32 14.36 -1.47
C LEU A 67 -16.68 14.02 -2.07
N ASP A 68 -17.17 12.78 -1.91
CA ASP A 68 -18.38 12.23 -2.56
C ASP A 68 -19.61 13.16 -2.51
N LYS A 69 -19.81 13.88 -1.40
CA LYS A 69 -20.97 14.78 -1.23
C LYS A 69 -20.76 16.16 -1.82
N LYS A 70 -19.55 16.73 -1.71
CA LYS A 70 -19.28 18.15 -2.02
C LYS A 70 -18.60 18.35 -3.38
N TYR A 71 -17.77 17.39 -3.77
CA TYR A 71 -16.96 17.39 -4.99
C TYR A 71 -17.10 16.02 -5.68
N PRO A 72 -18.32 15.68 -6.17
CA PRO A 72 -18.60 14.37 -6.76
C PRO A 72 -17.80 14.11 -8.03
N ASP A 73 -17.52 15.15 -8.81
CA ASP A 73 -16.63 15.15 -9.97
C ASP A 73 -15.22 14.64 -9.61
N ALA A 74 -14.60 15.14 -8.54
CA ALA A 74 -13.33 14.63 -8.03
C ALA A 74 -13.44 13.20 -7.49
N PHE A 75 -14.55 12.86 -6.85
CA PHE A 75 -14.76 11.51 -6.32
C PHE A 75 -14.91 10.43 -7.42
N LEU A 76 -15.41 10.79 -8.61
CA LEU A 76 -15.52 9.85 -9.75
C LEU A 76 -14.14 9.29 -10.17
N TRP A 77 -13.06 10.04 -9.94
CA TRP A 77 -11.70 9.63 -10.25
C TRP A 77 -11.10 8.63 -9.26
N LYS A 78 -11.81 8.27 -8.17
CA LYS A 78 -11.27 7.38 -7.11
C LYS A 78 -10.65 6.08 -7.61
N THR A 79 -11.24 5.45 -8.62
CA THR A 79 -10.75 4.20 -9.20
C THR A 79 -9.45 4.44 -9.96
N SER A 80 -9.41 5.47 -10.80
CA SER A 80 -8.20 5.88 -11.52
C SER A 80 -7.07 6.24 -10.55
N ILE A 81 -7.37 7.01 -9.50
CA ILE A 81 -6.40 7.39 -8.46
C ILE A 81 -5.86 6.15 -7.74
N SER A 82 -6.73 5.20 -7.38
CA SER A 82 -6.30 3.95 -6.76
C SER A 82 -5.41 3.16 -7.72
N ASN A 83 -5.82 2.96 -8.96
CA ASN A 83 -5.03 2.22 -9.94
C ASN A 83 -3.66 2.88 -10.18
N HIS A 84 -3.63 4.22 -10.23
CA HIS A 84 -2.41 5.00 -10.36
C HIS A 84 -1.48 4.83 -9.17
N LEU A 85 -2.01 4.77 -7.94
CA LEU A 85 -1.24 4.44 -6.73
C LEU A 85 -0.56 3.07 -6.85
N TRP A 86 -1.33 2.05 -7.25
CA TRP A 86 -0.81 0.69 -7.42
C TRP A 86 0.28 0.64 -8.50
N TRP A 87 0.04 1.27 -9.65
CA TRP A 87 1.02 1.37 -10.74
C TRP A 87 2.28 2.13 -10.31
N SER A 88 2.13 3.25 -9.59
CA SER A 88 3.26 4.05 -9.10
C SER A 88 4.14 3.22 -8.17
N ALA A 89 3.55 2.52 -7.20
CA ALA A 89 4.27 1.65 -6.28
C ALA A 89 4.96 0.48 -6.99
N GLN A 90 4.32 -0.08 -8.02
CA GLN A 90 4.90 -1.19 -8.78
C GLN A 90 6.05 -0.75 -9.72
N THR A 91 6.06 0.50 -10.19
CA THR A 91 7.01 1.01 -11.18
C THR A 91 8.03 2.00 -10.62
N CYS A 92 8.07 2.18 -9.31
CA CYS A 92 9.06 3.05 -8.65
C CYS A 92 10.42 2.38 -8.42
N HIS A 93 10.56 1.07 -8.71
CA HIS A 93 11.81 0.33 -8.60
C HIS A 93 12.54 0.47 -7.24
N GLY A 94 11.79 0.61 -6.14
CA GLY A 94 12.36 0.76 -4.80
C GLY A 94 12.79 2.19 -4.44
N ASP A 95 12.52 3.17 -5.29
CA ASP A 95 12.79 4.59 -5.04
C ASP A 95 11.55 5.30 -4.45
N GLU A 96 11.71 5.82 -3.24
CA GLU A 96 10.64 6.51 -2.50
C GLU A 96 10.26 7.87 -3.11
N ASP A 97 11.24 8.62 -3.62
CA ASP A 97 11.00 9.93 -4.24
C ASP A 97 10.32 9.73 -5.59
N LEU A 98 10.77 8.74 -6.37
CA LEU A 98 10.12 8.37 -7.63
C LEU A 98 8.68 7.88 -7.42
N LEU A 99 8.42 7.09 -6.36
CA LEU A 99 7.07 6.67 -6.00
C LEU A 99 6.17 7.87 -5.72
N VAL A 100 6.65 8.82 -4.90
CA VAL A 100 5.89 10.02 -4.57
C VAL A 100 5.62 10.85 -5.83
N LYS A 101 6.65 11.11 -6.65
CA LYS A 101 6.54 11.86 -7.90
C LYS A 101 5.54 11.21 -8.87
N LYS A 102 5.70 9.91 -9.13
CA LYS A 102 4.78 9.13 -9.97
C LYS A 102 3.37 9.21 -9.43
N PHE A 103 3.14 9.04 -8.13
CA PHE A 103 1.77 9.08 -7.60
C PHE A 103 1.16 10.48 -7.70
N THR A 104 1.90 11.54 -7.38
CA THR A 104 1.38 12.92 -7.41
C THR A 104 1.07 13.42 -8.82
N SER A 105 1.71 12.85 -9.86
CA SER A 105 1.41 13.19 -11.25
C SER A 105 -0.04 12.90 -11.66
N VAL A 106 -0.77 12.07 -10.90
CA VAL A 106 -2.22 11.85 -11.12
C VAL A 106 -3.01 13.16 -11.11
N LEU A 107 -2.56 14.19 -10.38
CA LEU A 107 -3.20 15.50 -10.36
C LEU A 107 -3.10 16.22 -11.71
N LYS A 108 -2.02 16.00 -12.46
CA LYS A 108 -1.84 16.50 -13.83
C LYS A 108 -2.70 15.69 -14.80
N HIS A 109 -2.70 14.36 -14.66
CA HIS A 109 -3.53 13.48 -15.49
C HIS A 109 -5.01 13.83 -15.39
N ILE A 110 -5.53 14.06 -14.17
CA ILE A 110 -6.95 14.41 -13.95
C ILE A 110 -7.32 15.76 -14.62
N SER A 111 -6.34 16.61 -14.86
CA SER A 111 -6.50 17.89 -15.57
C SER A 111 -6.17 17.82 -17.06
N ASN A 112 -6.05 16.61 -17.61
CA ASN A 112 -5.67 16.38 -19.01
C ASN A 112 -4.29 16.97 -19.38
N ILE A 113 -3.39 17.07 -18.40
CA ILE A 113 -2.01 17.52 -18.60
C ILE A 113 -1.13 16.27 -18.58
N HIS A 114 -0.61 15.93 -19.76
CA HIS A 114 0.18 14.71 -19.98
C HIS A 114 1.68 14.96 -20.18
N GLU A 115 2.08 16.23 -20.31
CA GLU A 115 3.46 16.68 -20.43
C GLU A 115 3.62 17.94 -19.57
N TRP A 116 4.65 17.99 -18.72
CA TRP A 116 4.95 19.13 -17.86
C TRP A 116 6.43 19.17 -17.49
N TYR A 117 6.89 20.30 -16.97
CA TYR A 117 8.24 20.43 -16.43
C TYR A 117 8.21 20.25 -14.91
N GLU A 118 9.11 19.42 -14.40
CA GLU A 118 9.34 19.20 -12.97
C GLU A 118 10.85 19.14 -12.72
N ASP A 119 11.36 19.90 -11.76
CA ASP A 119 12.80 20.00 -11.45
C ASP A 119 13.72 20.32 -12.65
N GLY A 120 13.19 20.99 -13.68
CA GLY A 120 13.92 21.34 -14.90
C GLY A 120 13.93 20.24 -15.98
N GLU A 121 13.32 19.09 -15.72
CA GLU A 121 13.17 17.99 -16.68
C GLU A 121 11.76 17.94 -17.26
N LEU A 122 11.66 17.57 -18.55
CA LEU A 122 10.38 17.31 -19.19
C LEU A 122 9.87 15.93 -18.77
N VAL A 123 8.81 15.92 -17.98
CA VAL A 123 8.12 14.69 -17.56
C VAL A 123 6.91 14.48 -18.47
N LYS A 124 6.75 13.24 -18.93
CA LYS A 124 5.60 12.81 -19.74
C LYS A 124 4.98 11.55 -19.17
N CYS A 125 3.71 11.33 -19.49
CA CYS A 125 3.03 10.10 -19.11
C CYS A 125 3.70 8.85 -19.71
N GLU A 126 3.73 7.78 -18.92
CA GLU A 126 4.24 6.46 -19.33
C GLU A 126 3.17 5.56 -19.97
N HIS A 127 1.95 6.08 -20.15
CA HIS A 127 0.88 5.37 -20.85
C HIS A 127 0.77 5.85 -22.30
N ALA A 128 0.25 4.98 -23.17
CA ALA A 128 -0.11 5.37 -24.52
C ALA A 128 -1.16 6.49 -24.51
N PRO A 129 -1.21 7.36 -25.53
CA PRO A 129 -2.25 8.36 -25.66
C PRO A 129 -3.64 7.72 -25.57
N LEU A 130 -4.53 8.34 -24.81
CA LEU A 130 -5.93 7.91 -24.76
C LEU A 130 -6.55 8.08 -26.15
N SER A 131 -7.42 7.15 -26.53
CA SER A 131 -8.21 7.27 -27.75
C SER A 131 -9.08 8.54 -27.72
N ASN A 132 -9.46 9.04 -28.90
CA ASN A 132 -10.33 10.22 -28.99
C ASN A 132 -11.67 10.02 -28.24
N ASP A 133 -12.19 8.80 -28.21
CA ASP A 133 -13.42 8.47 -27.48
C ASP A 133 -13.20 8.50 -25.97
N GLU A 134 -12.09 7.95 -25.48
CA GLU A 134 -11.76 8.04 -24.07
C GLU A 134 -11.56 9.49 -23.65
N GLN A 135 -10.81 10.29 -24.41
CA GLN A 135 -10.58 11.70 -24.07
C GLN A 135 -11.88 12.50 -23.99
N ARG A 136 -12.83 12.26 -24.90
CA ARG A 136 -14.14 12.93 -24.91
C ARG A 136 -15.05 12.51 -23.77
N ASN A 137 -14.97 11.25 -23.34
CA ASN A 137 -15.84 10.70 -22.29
C ASN A 137 -15.28 10.89 -20.86
N LYS A 138 -14.03 11.34 -20.71
CA LYS A 138 -13.44 11.62 -19.41
C LYS A 138 -13.92 12.96 -18.85
N LEU A 139 -14.24 12.95 -17.57
CA LEU A 139 -14.68 14.12 -16.81
C LEU A 139 -13.46 14.85 -16.23
N TRP A 140 -12.68 15.49 -17.11
CA TRP A 140 -11.49 16.25 -16.71
C TRP A 140 -11.83 17.35 -15.73
N ILE A 141 -10.92 17.60 -14.79
CA ILE A 141 -11.09 18.62 -13.74
C ILE A 141 -10.07 19.72 -13.96
N ASN A 142 -10.54 20.96 -14.08
CA ASN A 142 -9.67 22.13 -14.21
C ASN A 142 -8.80 22.32 -12.94
N GLU A 143 -7.51 22.58 -13.09
CA GLU A 143 -6.57 22.78 -11.96
C GLU A 143 -6.98 23.93 -11.01
N ASN A 144 -7.71 24.92 -11.51
CA ASN A 144 -8.18 26.07 -10.73
C ASN A 144 -9.53 25.84 -10.04
N SER A 145 -10.17 24.69 -10.25
CA SER A 145 -11.47 24.38 -9.65
C SER A 145 -11.35 24.04 -8.16
N GLU A 146 -12.40 24.30 -7.39
CA GLU A 146 -12.45 23.88 -5.98
C GLU A 146 -12.28 22.37 -5.80
N SER A 147 -12.84 21.57 -6.72
CA SER A 147 -12.74 20.11 -6.72
C SER A 147 -11.30 19.64 -6.84
N HIS A 148 -10.51 20.25 -7.74
CA HIS A 148 -9.08 19.95 -7.87
C HIS A 148 -8.30 20.33 -6.62
N VAL A 149 -8.55 21.52 -6.07
CA VAL A 149 -7.90 21.97 -4.83
C VAL A 149 -8.22 21.04 -3.66
N ALA A 150 -9.47 20.59 -3.52
CA ALA A 150 -9.87 19.65 -2.49
C ALA A 150 -9.19 18.28 -2.66
N LEU A 151 -9.10 17.79 -3.90
CA LEU A 151 -8.41 16.55 -4.23
C LEU A 151 -6.90 16.64 -3.96
N LYS A 152 -6.26 17.73 -4.39
CA LYS A 152 -4.84 18.02 -4.18
C LYS A 152 -4.49 17.97 -2.70
N LYS A 153 -5.31 18.58 -1.83
CA LYS A 153 -5.13 18.53 -0.36
C LYS A 153 -5.08 17.09 0.19
N ILE A 154 -5.86 16.16 -0.37
CA ILE A 154 -5.86 14.75 0.04
C ILE A 154 -4.62 14.03 -0.48
N ILE A 155 -4.31 14.20 -1.77
CA ILE A 155 -3.20 13.51 -2.45
C ILE A 155 -1.85 13.95 -1.90
N THR A 156 -1.67 15.25 -1.64
CA THR A 156 -0.41 15.82 -1.14
C THR A 156 -0.39 15.97 0.39
N ALA A 157 -1.26 15.27 1.11
CA ALA A 157 -1.29 15.33 2.56
C ALA A 157 0.03 14.81 3.16
N LYS A 158 0.70 15.61 4.00
CA LYS A 158 2.05 15.32 4.51
C LYS A 158 2.17 13.95 5.18
N ASP A 159 1.15 13.54 5.92
CA ASP A 159 1.12 12.24 6.60
C ASP A 159 0.96 11.07 5.61
N PHE A 160 0.15 11.26 4.57
CA PHE A 160 -0.01 10.27 3.51
C PHE A 160 1.25 10.11 2.67
N ILE A 161 1.89 11.20 2.24
CA ILE A 161 3.14 11.14 1.49
C ILE A 161 4.24 10.44 2.29
N LYS A 162 4.34 10.74 3.59
CA LYS A 162 5.26 10.04 4.50
C LYS A 162 4.97 8.54 4.62
N ASP A 163 3.71 8.12 4.58
CA ASP A 163 3.36 6.71 4.60
C ASP A 163 3.59 6.04 3.23
N LEU A 164 3.38 6.78 2.15
CA LEU A 164 3.56 6.32 0.78
C LEU A 164 5.03 5.95 0.50
N ALA A 165 5.98 6.73 1.02
CA ALA A 165 7.41 6.44 0.90
C ALA A 165 7.80 5.03 1.40
N HIS A 166 7.07 4.50 2.38
CA HIS A 166 7.28 3.15 2.93
C HIS A 166 6.60 2.04 2.10
N ALA A 167 6.23 2.29 0.84
CA ALA A 167 5.60 1.28 -0.02
C ALA A 167 6.35 1.06 -1.33
N LYS A 168 7.63 1.47 -1.39
CA LYS A 168 8.47 1.43 -2.58
C LYS A 168 8.83 0.02 -3.02
N HIS A 169 8.74 -0.97 -2.13
CA HIS A 169 8.97 -2.38 -2.46
C HIS A 169 7.70 -3.14 -2.87
N PHE A 170 6.54 -2.47 -2.92
CA PHE A 170 5.27 -3.06 -3.38
C PHE A 170 4.91 -4.39 -2.68
N ILE A 171 5.07 -4.44 -1.36
CA ILE A 171 4.87 -5.66 -0.57
C ILE A 171 3.39 -5.81 -0.17
N LEU A 172 2.88 -7.04 -0.21
CA LEU A 172 1.49 -7.39 0.07
C LEU A 172 1.38 -8.49 1.12
N THR A 173 0.47 -8.32 2.09
CA THR A 173 0.23 -9.33 3.13
C THR A 173 -0.99 -10.21 2.88
N GLY A 174 -1.63 -10.13 1.71
CA GLY A 174 -2.89 -10.86 1.44
C GLY A 174 -2.82 -12.39 1.65
N ARG A 175 -1.65 -13.01 1.45
CA ARG A 175 -1.45 -14.45 1.77
C ARG A 175 -1.46 -14.69 3.28
N LEU A 176 -0.81 -13.82 4.04
CA LEU A 176 -0.79 -13.86 5.51
C LEU A 176 -2.18 -13.60 6.08
N GLU A 177 -2.93 -12.64 5.54
CA GLU A 177 -4.33 -12.39 5.91
C GLU A 177 -5.22 -13.61 5.64
N SER A 178 -5.04 -14.26 4.47
CA SER A 178 -5.77 -15.48 4.12
C SER A 178 -5.47 -16.62 5.11
N TYR A 179 -4.20 -16.81 5.45
CA TYR A 179 -3.79 -17.77 6.48
C TYR A 179 -4.42 -17.43 7.83
N HIS A 180 -4.38 -16.17 8.25
CA HIS A 180 -5.01 -15.74 9.49
C HIS A 180 -6.52 -15.98 9.49
N ASN A 181 -7.22 -15.73 8.38
CA ASN A 181 -8.65 -16.01 8.27
C ASN A 181 -8.97 -17.50 8.44
N VAL A 182 -8.17 -18.39 7.83
CA VAL A 182 -8.30 -19.84 8.03
C VAL A 182 -8.00 -20.21 9.47
N ARG A 183 -6.90 -19.70 10.04
CA ARG A 183 -6.54 -19.94 11.44
C ARG A 183 -7.67 -19.53 12.40
N LEU A 184 -8.32 -18.39 12.15
CA LEU A 184 -9.42 -17.89 12.97
C LEU A 184 -10.65 -18.79 12.98
N LYS A 185 -10.86 -19.61 11.95
CA LYS A 185 -11.92 -20.64 11.93
C LYS A 185 -11.69 -21.71 13.00
N TYR A 186 -10.43 -22.09 13.21
CA TYR A 186 -10.05 -23.16 14.15
C TYR A 186 -9.63 -22.62 15.53
N MET A 187 -9.13 -21.39 15.59
CA MET A 187 -8.70 -20.71 16.81
C MET A 187 -9.29 -19.29 16.86
N PRO A 188 -10.57 -19.13 17.25
CA PRO A 188 -11.21 -17.83 17.33
C PRO A 188 -10.52 -16.91 18.35
N LYS A 189 -10.42 -15.60 18.04
CA LYS A 189 -9.81 -14.58 18.93
C LYS A 189 -10.48 -14.48 20.32
N ARG A 190 -11.69 -15.01 20.45
CA ARG A 190 -12.51 -14.96 21.68
C ARG A 190 -12.07 -15.97 22.74
N ILE A 191 -11.16 -16.90 22.40
CA ILE A 191 -10.59 -17.83 23.36
C ILE A 191 -9.31 -17.21 23.91
N HIS A 192 -9.36 -16.71 25.16
CA HIS A 192 -8.20 -16.16 25.84
C HIS A 192 -7.29 -17.29 26.30
N LEU A 193 -6.23 -17.55 25.54
CA LEU A 193 -5.18 -18.49 25.88
C LEU A 193 -4.01 -17.72 26.52
N LYS A 194 -3.49 -18.22 27.64
CA LYS A 194 -2.22 -17.75 28.21
C LYS A 194 -1.09 -17.99 27.20
N TYR A 195 -0.04 -17.17 27.20
CA TYR A 195 1.08 -17.24 26.25
C TYR A 195 1.61 -18.68 26.03
N ASN A 196 1.77 -19.46 27.10
CA ASN A 196 2.19 -20.87 27.06
C ASN A 196 1.22 -21.83 26.35
N GLY A 197 -0.03 -21.43 26.11
CA GLY A 197 -1.05 -22.18 25.38
C GLY A 197 -1.06 -21.95 23.87
N ILE A 198 -0.35 -20.92 23.38
CA ILE A 198 -0.25 -20.62 21.94
C ILE A 198 0.73 -21.58 21.25
N ASN A 199 1.88 -21.88 21.89
CA ASN A 199 2.89 -22.80 21.35
C ASN A 199 2.47 -24.28 21.36
N LYS A 200 1.51 -24.69 22.22
CA LYS A 200 1.12 -26.10 22.36
C LYS A 200 0.01 -26.56 21.41
N ASN A 201 -0.73 -25.62 20.81
CA ASN A 201 -1.93 -25.90 20.02
C ASN A 201 -1.81 -25.52 18.53
N ALA A 202 -0.61 -25.25 18.03
CA ALA A 202 -0.39 -25.22 16.59
C ALA A 202 -0.71 -26.62 16.03
N PRO A 203 -1.63 -26.77 15.07
CA PRO A 203 -1.94 -28.07 14.51
C PRO A 203 -0.67 -28.65 13.87
N LYS A 204 -0.15 -29.75 14.42
CA LYS A 204 1.04 -30.45 13.92
C LYS A 204 0.82 -31.12 12.55
N ASN A 205 -0.41 -31.07 12.04
CA ASN A 205 -0.82 -31.66 10.76
C ASN A 205 -1.06 -30.58 9.69
N ILE A 206 -0.15 -29.61 9.54
CA ILE A 206 -0.10 -28.84 8.30
C ILE A 206 0.60 -29.73 7.28
N VAL A 207 -0.20 -30.45 6.50
CA VAL A 207 0.28 -31.10 5.27
C VAL A 207 0.96 -29.99 4.45
N PRO A 208 2.21 -30.16 3.98
CA PRO A 208 2.82 -29.19 3.10
C PRO A 208 1.96 -29.12 1.84
N VAL A 209 1.11 -28.09 1.75
CA VAL A 209 0.42 -27.76 0.52
C VAL A 209 1.52 -27.35 -0.44
N THR A 210 1.63 -28.07 -1.55
CA THR A 210 2.56 -27.74 -2.63
C THR A 210 2.41 -26.26 -2.93
N LYS A 211 3.53 -25.52 -2.92
CA LYS A 211 3.52 -24.08 -3.19
C LYS A 211 2.82 -23.89 -4.55
N PRO A 212 1.68 -23.19 -4.58
CA PRO A 212 1.04 -22.89 -5.86
C PRO A 212 2.01 -22.05 -6.68
N ASP A 213 2.02 -22.33 -7.99
CA ASP A 213 2.88 -21.62 -8.92
C ASP A 213 2.64 -20.11 -8.82
N LEU A 214 3.73 -19.38 -8.61
CA LEU A 214 3.71 -17.94 -8.37
C LEU A 214 3.20 -17.20 -9.61
N ASP A 215 3.43 -17.74 -10.80
CA ASP A 215 2.98 -17.16 -12.06
C ASP A 215 1.49 -17.42 -12.29
N GLU A 216 0.99 -18.58 -11.89
CA GLU A 216 -0.44 -18.90 -11.91
C GLU A 216 -1.27 -18.00 -10.98
N LEU A 217 -0.73 -17.67 -9.79
CA LEU A 217 -1.37 -16.76 -8.83
C LEU A 217 -1.39 -15.30 -9.32
N LYS A 218 -0.33 -14.86 -10.01
CA LYS A 218 -0.30 -13.55 -10.67
C LYS A 218 -1.36 -13.52 -11.78
N ALA A 219 -1.38 -14.51 -12.66
CA ALA A 219 -2.34 -14.59 -13.76
C ALA A 219 -3.80 -14.57 -13.29
N LYS A 220 -4.15 -15.31 -12.21
CA LYS A 220 -5.52 -15.35 -11.68
C LYS A 220 -5.98 -14.06 -11.00
N ARG A 221 -5.07 -13.26 -10.44
CA ARG A 221 -5.40 -11.97 -9.81
C ARG A 221 -5.50 -10.84 -10.83
N PHE A 222 -4.75 -10.94 -11.93
CA PHE A 222 -4.71 -9.96 -13.02
C PHE A 222 -5.60 -10.29 -14.23
N SER A 223 -6.22 -11.47 -14.31
CA SER A 223 -7.21 -11.79 -15.35
C SER A 223 -8.45 -10.89 -15.31
N LYS A 224 -8.69 -10.19 -14.20
CA LYS A 224 -9.71 -9.11 -14.11
C LYS A 224 -9.23 -7.75 -14.60
N PHE A 225 -7.96 -7.61 -14.98
CA PHE A 225 -7.33 -6.35 -15.40
C PHE A 225 -6.71 -6.42 -16.81
N SER A 226 -6.66 -7.59 -17.44
CA SER A 226 -6.40 -7.73 -18.87
C SER A 226 -7.74 -7.89 -19.57
N SER A 227 -8.28 -6.78 -20.06
CA SER A 227 -9.26 -6.78 -21.14
C SER A 227 -8.49 -6.72 -22.46
N ASP A 228 -8.00 -7.88 -22.92
CA ASP A 228 -7.78 -8.08 -24.35
C ASP A 228 -9.10 -8.53 -24.97
N LYS A 229 -9.82 -7.54 -25.50
CA LYS A 229 -10.58 -7.57 -26.76
C LYS A 229 -11.17 -6.20 -27.05
#